data_AF-A0AA49GQ76-F1
#
_entry.id   AF-A0AA49GQ76-F1
#
_cell.length_a   1.000
_cell.length_b   1.000
_cell.length_c   1.000
_cell.angle_alpha   90.00
_cell.angle_beta   90.00
_cell.angle_gamma   90.00
#
_symmetry.space_group_name_H-M   'P 1'
#
loop_
_entity.id
_entity.type
_entity.pdbx_description
1 polymer ?
#
loop_
_entity_poly.entity_id
_entity_poly.type
_entity_poly.pdbx_seq_one_letter_code
_entity_poly.pdbx_strand_id
1 'polypeptide(L)'
;MKNVISERAAFYGLVGILSAITIFHVLILSGIIPFQIVWGGRLENREQMLQFEMISLLLNACMLLVIGIRGGLVKVTINPLIIRILLWAMCGLFILNTLGNVLSNNTLEAIIFTPLTLLLAIFSWRLAVGHGRSLKARPQHK
;
A
#
# COMPACT_ATOMS: atom_id res chain seq x y z
N MET A 1 -0.79 -21.00 16.70
CA MET A 1 0.24 -20.06 16.22
C MET A 1 -0.05 -18.68 16.80
N LYS A 2 0.82 -18.13 17.65
CA LYS A 2 0.70 -16.72 18.05
C LYS A 2 0.86 -15.88 16.79
N ASN A 3 -0.17 -15.15 16.39
CA ASN A 3 -0.11 -14.28 15.22
C ASN A 3 0.90 -13.17 15.52
N VAL A 4 2.09 -13.23 14.91
CA VAL A 4 3.20 -12.28 15.13
C VAL A 4 2.76 -10.83 14.85
N ILE A 5 1.79 -10.65 13.92
CA ILE A 5 1.22 -9.35 13.58
C ILE A 5 -0.31 -9.38 13.79
N SER A 6 -0.82 -8.42 14.57
CA SER A 6 -2.27 -8.26 14.80
C SER A 6 -2.96 -7.59 13.60
N GLU A 7 -4.25 -7.84 13.39
CA GLU A 7 -5.01 -7.18 12.31
C GLU A 7 -5.08 -5.66 12.50
N ARG A 8 -5.09 -5.20 13.75
CA ARG A 8 -5.04 -3.76 14.06
C ARG A 8 -3.71 -3.14 13.65
N ALA A 9 -2.59 -3.80 13.98
CA ALA A 9 -1.27 -3.34 13.58
C ALA A 9 -1.12 -3.31 12.05
N ALA A 10 -1.56 -4.36 11.35
CA ALA A 10 -1.55 -4.41 9.89
C ALA A 10 -2.42 -3.30 9.27
N PHE A 11 -3.61 -3.05 9.82
CA PHE A 11 -4.49 -1.98 9.36
C PHE A 11 -3.86 -0.59 9.52
N TYR A 12 -3.41 -0.24 10.73
CA TYR A 12 -2.81 1.08 10.96
C TYR A 12 -1.49 1.24 10.23
N GLY A 13 -0.71 0.17 10.10
CA GLY A 13 0.51 0.15 9.30
C GLY A 13 0.25 0.43 7.83
N LEU A 14 -0.76 -0.23 7.22
CA LEU A 14 -1.17 0.06 5.85
C LEU A 14 -1.64 1.50 5.67
N VAL A 15 -2.54 1.98 6.54
CA VAL A 15 -3.03 3.36 6.44
C VAL A 15 -1.86 4.35 6.56
N GLY A 16 -1.01 4.21 7.57
CA GLY A 16 0.11 5.12 7.80
C GLY A 16 1.12 5.13 6.65
N ILE A 17 1.54 3.95 6.19
CA ILE A 17 2.52 3.84 5.10
C ILE A 17 1.93 4.35 3.78
N LEU A 18 0.71 3.95 3.42
CA LEU A 18 0.10 4.41 2.16
C LEU A 18 -0.17 5.91 2.18
N SER A 19 -0.56 6.49 3.33
CA SER A 19 -0.67 7.95 3.45
C SER A 19 0.69 8.65 3.27
N ALA A 20 1.77 8.11 3.84
CA ALA A 20 3.11 8.64 3.64
C ALA A 20 3.55 8.53 2.16
N ILE A 21 3.23 7.42 1.49
CA ILE A 21 3.48 7.22 0.05
C ILE A 21 2.68 8.22 -0.80
N THR A 22 1.43 8.52 -0.45
CA THR A 22 0.65 9.58 -1.14
C THR A 22 1.39 10.91 -1.06
N ILE A 23 1.85 11.30 0.14
CA ILE A 23 2.58 12.55 0.33
C ILE A 23 3.86 12.54 -0.51
N PHE A 24 4.60 11.42 -0.51
CA PHE A 24 5.81 11.26 -1.32
C PHE A 24 5.55 11.48 -2.82
N HIS A 25 4.50 10.89 -3.40
CA HIS A 25 4.13 11.12 -4.81
C HIS A 25 3.76 12.59 -5.08
N VAL A 26 3.04 13.24 -4.16
CA VAL A 26 2.73 14.69 -4.28
C VAL A 26 4.01 15.54 -4.24
N LEU A 27 4.98 15.16 -3.41
CA LEU A 27 6.29 15.84 -3.36
C LEU A 27 7.09 15.67 -4.66
N ILE A 28 6.97 14.52 -5.35
CA ILE A 28 7.55 14.33 -6.69
C ILE A 28 6.85 15.21 -7.71
N LEU A 29 5.51 15.20 -7.75
CA LEU A 29 4.72 16.03 -8.68
C LEU A 29 4.97 17.52 -8.51
N SER A 30 5.20 17.98 -7.28
CA SER A 30 5.55 19.37 -6.97
C SER A 30 7.01 19.73 -7.31
N GLY A 31 7.84 18.75 -7.67
CA GLY A 31 9.24 18.93 -8.00
C GLY A 31 10.17 19.12 -6.78
N ILE A 32 9.65 18.93 -5.56
CA ILE A 32 10.46 18.97 -4.33
C ILE A 32 11.38 17.75 -4.27
N ILE A 33 10.87 16.58 -4.70
CA ILE A 33 11.62 15.33 -4.78
C ILE A 33 11.92 15.01 -6.26
N PRO A 34 13.18 14.68 -6.60
CA PRO A 34 13.55 14.32 -7.97
C PRO A 34 12.88 13.02 -8.41
N PHE A 35 12.22 13.01 -9.57
CA PHE A 35 11.50 11.84 -10.08
C PHE A 35 12.41 10.70 -10.57
N GLN A 36 13.72 10.92 -10.64
CA GLN A 36 14.72 9.88 -10.99
C GLN A 36 14.87 8.82 -9.89
N ILE A 37 14.29 9.04 -8.70
CA ILE A 37 14.35 8.09 -7.58
C ILE A 37 13.19 7.11 -7.53
N VAL A 38 12.29 7.17 -8.51
CA VAL A 38 11.14 6.27 -8.64
C VAL A 38 11.15 5.55 -9.97
N TRP A 39 10.37 4.48 -10.07
CA TRP A 39 10.19 3.70 -11.29
C TRP A 39 11.49 3.15 -11.87
N GLY A 40 12.41 2.71 -11.01
CA GLY A 40 13.69 2.16 -11.46
C GLY A 40 14.67 3.21 -11.98
N GLY A 41 14.38 4.49 -11.82
CA GLY A 41 15.11 5.60 -12.46
C GLY A 41 14.95 5.65 -13.98
N ARG A 42 13.88 5.04 -14.52
CA ARG A 42 13.67 4.89 -15.98
C ARG A 42 12.85 6.01 -16.62
N LEU A 43 12.34 6.95 -15.83
CA LEU A 43 11.58 8.08 -16.33
C LEU A 43 12.51 9.09 -16.98
N GLU A 44 12.26 9.41 -18.26
CA GLU A 44 13.16 10.26 -19.05
C GLU A 44 12.74 11.72 -19.07
N ASN A 45 11.44 11.99 -18.92
CA ASN A 45 10.88 13.32 -19.08
C ASN A 45 9.70 13.59 -18.14
N ARG A 46 9.31 14.87 -18.07
CA ARG A 46 8.24 15.33 -17.19
C ARG A 46 6.88 14.73 -17.55
N GLU A 47 6.60 14.45 -18.81
CA GLU A 47 5.33 13.87 -19.24
C GLU A 47 5.20 12.43 -18.73
N GLN A 48 6.23 11.60 -18.89
CA GLN A 48 6.28 10.26 -18.31
C GLN A 48 6.14 10.33 -16.79
N MET A 49 6.87 11.24 -16.12
CA MET A 49 6.72 11.45 -14.67
C MET A 49 5.26 11.73 -14.30
N LEU A 50 4.58 12.67 -14.95
CA LEU A 50 3.18 12.98 -14.65
C LEU A 50 2.27 11.77 -14.84
N GLN A 51 2.41 11.03 -15.93
CA GLN A 51 1.58 9.85 -16.20
C GLN A 51 1.75 8.77 -15.12
N PHE A 52 3.00 8.40 -14.84
CA PHE A 52 3.31 7.33 -13.89
C PHE A 52 2.98 7.72 -12.45
N GLU A 53 3.24 8.96 -12.04
CA GLU A 53 2.88 9.46 -10.71
C GLU A 53 1.36 9.56 -10.52
N MET A 54 0.60 9.92 -11.57
CA MET A 54 -0.87 9.90 -11.51
C MET A 54 -1.43 8.49 -11.37
N ILE A 55 -0.85 7.51 -12.06
CA ILE A 55 -1.21 6.08 -11.90
C ILE A 55 -0.92 5.64 -10.45
N SER A 56 0.27 5.97 -9.92
CA SER A 56 0.63 5.66 -8.53
C SER A 56 -0.34 6.25 -7.53
N LEU A 57 -0.69 7.54 -7.67
CA LEU A 57 -1.66 8.20 -6.79
C LEU A 57 -3.05 7.56 -6.88
N LEU A 58 -3.52 7.24 -8.09
CA LEU A 58 -4.82 6.61 -8.28
C LEU A 58 -4.87 5.23 -7.61
N LEU A 59 -3.87 4.37 -7.87
CA LEU A 59 -3.79 3.06 -7.24
C LEU A 59 -3.71 3.19 -5.72
N ASN A 60 -2.90 4.12 -5.20
CA ASN A 60 -2.75 4.32 -3.77
C ASN A 60 -4.04 4.82 -3.11
N ALA A 61 -4.78 5.72 -3.77
CA ALA A 61 -6.09 6.17 -3.31
C ALA A 61 -7.12 5.02 -3.29
N CYS A 62 -7.15 4.19 -4.34
CA CYS A 62 -7.99 2.99 -4.38
C CYS A 62 -7.65 2.02 -3.23
N MET A 63 -6.36 1.80 -2.95
CA MET A 63 -5.92 0.95 -1.85
C MET A 63 -6.35 1.51 -0.49
N LEU A 64 -6.16 2.81 -0.25
CA LEU A 64 -6.65 3.49 0.96
C LEU A 64 -8.16 3.35 1.13
N LEU A 65 -8.94 3.45 0.05
CA LEU A 65 -10.38 3.24 0.08
C LEU A 65 -10.73 1.80 0.50
N VAL A 66 -10.09 0.79 -0.11
CA VAL A 66 -10.30 -0.63 0.24
C VAL A 66 -10.02 -0.87 1.72
N ILE A 67 -8.90 -0.33 2.23
CA ILE A 67 -8.54 -0.45 3.64
C ILE A 67 -9.53 0.31 4.53
N GLY A 68 -9.93 1.52 4.13
CA GLY A 68 -10.91 2.33 4.84
C GLY A 68 -12.27 1.65 4.98
N ILE A 69 -12.72 0.95 3.94
CA ILE A 69 -13.93 0.11 3.97
C ILE A 69 -13.71 -1.09 4.91
N ARG A 70 -12.58 -1.81 4.77
CA ARG A 70 -12.24 -2.97 5.62
C ARG A 70 -12.20 -2.63 7.11
N GLY A 71 -11.71 -1.43 7.45
CA GLY A 71 -11.62 -0.91 8.82
C GLY A 71 -12.89 -0.24 9.34
N GLY A 72 -13.92 -0.04 8.50
CA GLY A 72 -15.15 0.66 8.88
C GLY A 72 -14.94 2.17 9.14
N LEU A 73 -13.95 2.77 8.46
CA LEU A 73 -13.79 4.22 8.34
C LEU A 73 -14.72 4.78 7.26
N VAL A 74 -14.84 4.06 6.16
CA VAL A 74 -15.74 4.38 5.05
C VAL A 74 -16.97 3.48 5.15
N LYS A 75 -18.15 4.09 5.34
CA LYS A 75 -19.42 3.38 5.51
C LYS A 75 -20.04 3.05 4.14
N VAL A 76 -19.55 1.98 3.51
CA VAL A 76 -20.12 1.45 2.26
C VAL A 76 -20.34 -0.05 2.44
N THR A 77 -21.49 -0.55 2.00
CA THR A 77 -21.83 -1.98 2.01
C THR A 77 -21.30 -2.65 0.74
N ILE A 78 -20.11 -3.22 0.83
CA ILE A 78 -19.51 -4.05 -0.23
C ILE A 78 -19.49 -5.50 0.24
N ASN A 79 -19.67 -6.44 -0.70
CA ASN A 79 -19.53 -7.85 -0.42
C ASN A 79 -18.15 -8.14 0.22
N PRO A 80 -18.08 -8.75 1.41
CA PRO A 80 -16.81 -9.07 2.08
C PRO A 80 -15.84 -9.89 1.23
N LEU A 81 -16.35 -10.70 0.31
CA LEU A 81 -15.53 -11.46 -0.64
C LEU A 81 -14.76 -10.53 -1.59
N ILE A 82 -15.38 -9.47 -2.09
CA ILE A 82 -14.74 -8.49 -2.98
C ILE A 82 -13.59 -7.80 -2.24
N ILE A 83 -13.82 -7.34 -1.00
CA ILE A 83 -12.77 -6.71 -0.18
C ILE A 83 -11.61 -7.69 0.05
N ARG A 84 -11.91 -8.97 0.30
CA ARG A 84 -10.87 -9.99 0.46
C ARG A 84 -10.06 -10.22 -0.81
N ILE A 85 -10.70 -10.27 -1.97
CA ILE A 85 -10.02 -10.39 -3.28
C ILE A 85 -9.13 -9.17 -3.52
N LEU A 86 -9.62 -7.96 -3.26
CA LEU A 86 -8.85 -6.73 -3.42
C LEU A 86 -7.63 -6.68 -2.50
N LEU A 87 -7.75 -7.13 -1.24
CA LEU A 87 -6.60 -7.22 -0.33
C LEU A 87 -5.54 -8.24 -0.81
N TRP A 88 -5.97 -9.35 -1.42
CA TRP A 88 -5.05 -10.29 -2.06
C TRP A 88 -4.39 -9.70 -3.31
N ALA A 89 -5.14 -8.95 -4.12
CA ALA A 89 -4.58 -8.23 -5.26
C ALA A 89 -3.54 -7.20 -4.82
N MET A 90 -3.80 -6.45 -3.74
CA MET A 90 -2.83 -5.55 -3.12
C MET A 90 -1.57 -6.28 -2.66
N CYS A 91 -1.73 -7.43 -1.99
CA CYS A 91 -0.60 -8.27 -1.60
C CYS A 91 0.26 -8.67 -2.81
N GLY A 92 -0.37 -9.14 -3.90
CA GLY A 92 0.32 -9.51 -5.13
C GLY A 92 1.05 -8.32 -5.76
N LEU A 93 0.39 -7.16 -5.82
CA LEU A 93 0.97 -5.92 -6.33
C LEU A 93 2.22 -5.50 -5.53
N PHE A 94 2.16 -5.56 -4.19
CA PHE A 94 3.31 -5.20 -3.36
C PHE A 94 4.46 -6.21 -3.42
N ILE A 95 4.17 -7.49 -3.64
CA ILE A 95 5.20 -8.49 -3.95
C ILE A 95 5.88 -8.13 -5.27
N LEU A 96 5.10 -7.80 -6.31
CA LEU A 96 5.65 -7.38 -7.60
C LEU A 96 6.49 -6.10 -7.46
N ASN A 97 6.03 -5.11 -6.68
CA ASN A 97 6.81 -3.91 -6.39
C ASN A 97 8.10 -4.23 -5.65
N THR A 98 8.08 -5.17 -4.70
CA THR A 98 9.29 -5.61 -3.99
C THR A 98 10.30 -6.21 -4.95
N LEU A 99 9.85 -7.05 -5.89
CA LEU A 99 10.70 -7.59 -6.94
C LEU A 99 11.25 -6.49 -7.86
N GLY A 100 10.40 -5.53 -8.26
CA GLY A 100 10.80 -4.36 -9.04
C GLY A 100 11.88 -3.52 -8.35
N ASN A 101 11.74 -3.30 -7.04
CA ASN A 101 12.71 -2.55 -6.23
C ASN A 101 14.03 -3.29 -6.07
N VAL A 102 14.00 -4.62 -5.86
CA VAL A 102 15.22 -5.46 -5.81
C VAL A 102 15.97 -5.44 -7.14
N LEU A 103 15.24 -5.38 -8.26
CA LEU A 103 15.78 -5.32 -9.62
C LEU A 103 16.04 -3.88 -10.09
N SER A 104 15.85 -2.87 -9.24
CA SER A 104 16.06 -1.47 -9.61
C SER A 104 17.56 -1.17 -9.74
N ASN A 105 17.89 -0.31 -10.71
CA ASN A 105 19.21 0.27 -10.85
C ASN A 105 19.48 1.38 -9.81
N ASN A 106 18.46 1.80 -9.06
CA ASN A 106 18.56 2.85 -8.05
C ASN A 106 18.73 2.26 -6.64
N THR A 107 19.85 2.59 -6.00
CA THR A 107 20.20 2.10 -4.66
C THR A 107 19.20 2.54 -3.58
N LEU A 108 18.59 3.73 -3.71
CA LEU A 108 17.58 4.20 -2.75
C LEU A 108 16.30 3.36 -2.84
N GLU A 109 15.85 3.02 -4.05
CA GLU A 109 14.68 2.15 -4.23
C GLU A 109 14.94 0.76 -3.64
N ALA A 110 16.12 0.21 -3.92
CA ALA A 110 16.51 -1.11 -3.42
C ALA A 110 16.59 -1.17 -1.88
N ILE A 111 17.11 -0.12 -1.21
CA ILE A 111 17.31 -0.14 0.24
C ILE A 111 16.07 0.32 1.02
N ILE A 112 15.33 1.33 0.52
CA ILE A 112 14.21 1.92 1.25
C ILE A 112 12.89 1.31 0.81
N PHE A 113 12.62 1.25 -0.50
CA PHE A 113 11.31 0.80 -0.97
C PHE A 113 11.14 -0.70 -0.94
N THR A 114 12.21 -1.51 -1.09
CA THR A 114 12.12 -2.97 -0.92
C THR A 114 11.55 -3.39 0.44
N PRO A 115 12.13 -3.01 1.60
CA PRO A 115 11.55 -3.39 2.89
C PRO A 115 10.17 -2.78 3.12
N LEU A 116 9.92 -1.58 2.57
CA LEU A 116 8.63 -0.92 2.68
C LEU A 116 7.52 -1.69 1.95
N THR A 117 7.74 -2.06 0.68
CA THR A 117 6.77 -2.82 -0.12
C THR A 117 6.61 -4.23 0.39
N LEU A 118 7.66 -4.85 0.93
CA LEU A 118 7.56 -6.15 1.59
C LEU A 118 6.66 -6.06 2.82
N LEU A 119 6.81 -5.02 3.63
CA LEU A 119 5.96 -4.80 4.81
C LEU A 119 4.49 -4.58 4.42
N LEU A 120 4.24 -3.80 3.35
CA LEU A 120 2.90 -3.61 2.79
C LEU A 120 2.28 -4.92 2.29
N ALA A 121 3.07 -5.79 1.64
CA ALA A 121 2.63 -7.12 1.23
C ALA A 121 2.21 -7.96 2.44
N ILE A 122 3.03 -7.99 3.49
CA ILE A 122 2.76 -8.74 4.73
C ILE A 122 1.49 -8.23 5.41
N PHE A 123 1.30 -6.92 5.52
CA PHE A 123 0.09 -6.36 6.11
C PHE A 123 -1.16 -6.62 5.28
N SER A 124 -1.06 -6.53 3.95
CA SER A 124 -2.16 -6.84 3.03
C SER A 124 -2.57 -8.30 3.14
N TRP A 125 -1.60 -9.22 3.10
CA TRP A 125 -1.80 -10.64 3.37
C TRP A 125 -2.50 -10.88 4.70
N ARG A 126 -2.00 -10.23 5.77
CA ARG A 126 -2.54 -10.39 7.12
C ARG A 126 -4.01 -9.99 7.22
N LEU A 127 -4.43 -8.92 6.54
CA LEU A 127 -5.84 -8.52 6.48
C LEU A 127 -6.68 -9.41 5.57
N ALA A 128 -6.10 -9.96 4.50
CA ALA A 128 -6.78 -10.85 3.55
C ALA A 128 -7.08 -12.25 4.12
N VAL A 129 -6.19 -12.78 4.96
CA VAL A 129 -6.43 -14.04 5.69
C VAL A 129 -7.21 -13.83 6.99
N GLY A 130 -7.27 -12.59 7.48
CA GLY A 130 -8.03 -12.23 8.67
C GLY A 130 -9.53 -12.48 8.49
N HIS A 131 -10.19 -12.83 9.59
CA HIS A 131 -11.63 -13.08 9.55
C HIS A 131 -12.35 -11.75 9.27
N GLY A 132 -13.18 -11.70 8.23
CA GLY A 132 -13.82 -10.51 7.64
C GLY A 132 -14.71 -9.64 8.56
N ARG A 133 -14.63 -9.80 9.89
CA ARG A 133 -15.32 -8.94 10.85
C ARG A 133 -14.63 -7.57 10.88
N SER A 134 -15.42 -6.51 10.87
CA SER A 134 -14.93 -5.14 11.07
C SER A 134 -14.08 -5.07 12.35
N LEU A 135 -12.95 -4.35 12.32
CA LEU A 135 -12.06 -4.21 13.48
C LEU A 135 -12.74 -3.55 14.69
N LYS A 136 -13.85 -2.83 14.44
CA LYS A 136 -14.74 -2.26 15.47
C LYS A 136 -15.64 -3.30 16.16
N ALA A 137 -15.87 -4.46 15.56
CA ALA A 137 -16.79 -5.49 16.06
C ALA A 137 -16.14 -6.52 17.01
N ARG A 138 -14.84 -6.37 17.33
CA ARG A 138 -14.24 -7.18 18.40
C ARG A 138 -14.66 -6.58 19.74
N PRO A 139 -15.34 -7.34 20.62
CA PRO A 139 -15.63 -6.85 21.97
C PRO A 139 -14.31 -6.47 22.63
N GLN A 140 -14.29 -5.31 23.28
CA GLN A 140 -13.27 -5.02 24.28
C GLN A 140 -13.52 -5.97 25.46
N HIS A 141 -13.02 -7.20 25.35
CA HIS A 141 -12.88 -8.00 26.56
C HIS A 141 -11.69 -7.42 27.32
N LYS A 142 -12.05 -6.92 28.50
CA LYS A 142 -11.24 -6.34 29.57
C LYS A 142 -9.86 -6.98 29.72
#